data_AF-A0A3M6UXU8-F1
#
_entry.id   AF-A0A3M6UXU8-F1
#
_cell.length_a   1.000
_cell.length_b   1.000
_cell.length_c   1.000
_cell.angle_alpha   90.00
_cell.angle_beta   90.00
_cell.angle_gamma   90.00
#
_symmetry.space_group_name_H-M   'P 1'
#
loop_
_entity.id
_entity.type
_entity.pdbx_description
1 polymer ?
#
loop_
_entity_poly.entity_id
_entity_poly.type
_entity_poly.pdbx_seq_one_letter_code
_entity_poly.pdbx_strand_id
1 'polypeptide(L)'
;MSGPKAVCVLLPNNSPVKGVIHFEQVGDTCKITGEVEGLTEGEHGFHVHQFGDGTNGCTSAGPHFNPKNKTHGGPTDETRHYGDLGNIRAGSDGKAKIDMTDKLVSVVGPDSVVGRTIVVHAKKDDLGKGGDDESLKTGNAGPRVACGVIGISKSIDFLLVMAHAVCHLAGDIQGTQPGGPCVIRGILQGLTEGHHGIHILEYGDISQGCKSAGAHFNPHNKTHGGPEDNNSNRHAGDLGNIEADDQGQAEVNITDSVVSLTGEYSVIGRTLEVCEGVDDLGRGGHELSLTTGNSGACLACGIIGIAKYSEYTKVSPDDSV
;
A
#
# COMPACT_ATOMS: atom_id res chain seq x y z
N MET A 1 23.47 -9.05 -7.58
CA MET A 1 22.55 -9.09 -6.42
C MET A 1 21.21 -8.58 -6.92
N SER A 2 20.11 -9.29 -6.66
CA SER A 2 18.76 -8.77 -6.98
C SER A 2 18.54 -7.52 -6.13
N GLY A 3 18.04 -6.45 -6.74
CA GLY A 3 17.84 -5.19 -6.03
C GLY A 3 16.55 -5.18 -5.20
N PRO A 4 16.29 -4.08 -4.48
CA PRO A 4 15.02 -3.86 -3.77
C PRO A 4 13.81 -4.12 -4.68
N LYS A 5 12.79 -4.80 -4.15
CA LYS A 5 11.57 -5.17 -4.87
C LYS A 5 10.33 -4.57 -4.24
N ALA A 6 9.34 -4.28 -5.07
CA ALA A 6 8.00 -3.90 -4.63
C ALA A 6 6.95 -4.61 -5.49
N VAL A 7 5.72 -4.64 -4.99
CA VAL A 7 4.57 -5.26 -5.65
C VAL A 7 3.35 -4.38 -5.51
N CYS A 8 2.49 -4.39 -6.51
CA CYS A 8 1.20 -3.72 -6.50
C CYS A 8 0.15 -4.73 -6.96
N VAL A 9 -0.85 -4.95 -6.12
CA VAL A 9 -2.04 -5.73 -6.48
C VAL A 9 -3.13 -4.74 -6.90
N LEU A 10 -3.49 -4.78 -8.18
CA LEU A 10 -4.53 -3.93 -8.74
C LEU A 10 -5.90 -4.49 -8.38
N LEU A 11 -6.65 -3.70 -7.61
CA LEU A 11 -8.03 -3.97 -7.27
C LEU A 11 -8.96 -3.26 -8.27
N PRO A 12 -10.10 -3.88 -8.61
CA PRO A 12 -11.03 -3.28 -9.55
C PRO A 12 -11.69 -2.00 -8.99
N ASN A 13 -11.96 -1.04 -9.88
CA ASN A 13 -12.68 0.19 -9.56
C ASN A 13 -13.87 0.36 -10.50
N ASN A 14 -15.04 -0.12 -10.08
CA ASN A 14 -16.25 -0.20 -10.89
C ASN A 14 -16.02 -0.87 -12.26
N SER A 15 -15.15 -1.87 -12.29
CA SER A 15 -14.73 -2.61 -13.48
C SER A 15 -14.39 -4.05 -13.10
N PRO A 16 -14.12 -4.96 -14.05
CA PRO A 16 -13.55 -6.27 -13.77
C PRO A 16 -12.00 -6.28 -13.76
N VAL A 17 -11.36 -5.12 -13.96
CA VAL A 17 -9.92 -5.01 -14.18
C VAL A 17 -9.15 -5.31 -12.89
N LYS A 18 -8.19 -6.22 -12.98
CA LYS A 18 -7.30 -6.60 -11.87
C LYS A 18 -5.95 -7.07 -12.40
N GLY A 19 -4.96 -7.18 -11.53
CA GLY A 19 -3.63 -7.60 -11.94
C GLY A 19 -2.60 -7.53 -10.82
N VAL A 20 -1.39 -7.99 -11.11
CA VAL A 20 -0.25 -7.89 -10.21
C VAL A 20 0.93 -7.31 -10.97
N ILE A 21 1.50 -6.23 -10.43
CA ILE A 21 2.65 -5.52 -10.99
C ILE A 21 3.82 -5.65 -10.02
N HIS A 22 4.98 -6.01 -10.54
CA HIS A 22 6.24 -6.14 -9.81
C HIS A 22 7.22 -5.07 -10.24
N PHE A 23 7.95 -4.55 -9.27
CA PHE A 23 9.00 -3.55 -9.43
C PHE A 23 10.30 -4.14 -8.90
N GLU A 24 11.39 -4.00 -9.64
CA GLU A 24 12.73 -4.35 -9.19
C GLU A 24 13.69 -3.21 -9.51
N GLN A 25 14.35 -2.66 -8.50
CA GLN A 25 15.41 -1.68 -8.70
C GLN A 25 16.65 -2.38 -9.29
N VAL A 26 17.08 -1.97 -10.47
CA VAL A 26 18.29 -2.46 -11.15
C VAL A 26 19.19 -1.27 -11.44
N GLY A 27 20.15 -1.03 -10.54
CA GLY A 27 20.97 0.17 -10.57
C GLY A 27 20.11 1.43 -10.49
N ASP A 28 20.28 2.34 -11.44
CA ASP A 28 19.54 3.61 -11.52
C ASP A 28 18.19 3.50 -12.26
N THR A 29 17.76 2.28 -12.59
CA THR A 29 16.51 2.02 -13.30
C THR A 29 15.61 1.08 -12.51
N CYS A 30 14.30 1.16 -12.75
CA CYS A 30 13.34 0.23 -12.19
C CYS A 30 12.75 -0.63 -13.31
N LYS A 31 12.90 -1.95 -13.20
CA LYS A 31 12.20 -2.91 -14.05
C LYS A 31 10.78 -3.09 -13.51
N ILE A 32 9.79 -2.97 -14.39
CA ILE A 32 8.37 -3.09 -14.08
C ILE A 32 7.80 -4.22 -14.92
N THR A 33 7.26 -5.25 -14.27
CA THR A 33 6.71 -6.43 -14.94
C THR A 33 5.35 -6.81 -14.37
N GLY A 34 4.52 -7.52 -15.11
CA GLY A 34 3.23 -7.99 -14.58
C GLY A 34 2.22 -8.35 -15.65
N GLU A 35 1.01 -8.64 -15.20
CA GLU A 35 -0.15 -8.85 -16.07
C GLU A 35 -1.37 -8.15 -15.47
N VAL A 36 -2.15 -7.51 -16.34
CA VAL A 36 -3.45 -6.92 -16.04
C VAL A 36 -4.49 -7.62 -16.91
N GLU A 37 -5.60 -8.04 -16.33
CA GLU A 37 -6.70 -8.73 -17.02
C GLU A 37 -8.03 -8.03 -16.79
N GLY A 38 -9.01 -8.32 -17.67
CA GLY A 38 -10.33 -7.69 -17.64
C GLY A 38 -10.40 -6.33 -18.34
N LEU A 39 -9.36 -5.95 -19.09
CA LEU A 39 -9.33 -4.73 -19.88
C LEU A 39 -10.14 -4.88 -21.18
N THR A 40 -10.55 -3.75 -21.75
CA THR A 40 -11.01 -3.71 -23.15
C THR A 40 -9.80 -3.86 -24.08
N GLU A 41 -9.99 -4.35 -25.30
CA GLU A 41 -8.91 -4.41 -26.29
C GLU A 41 -8.39 -2.99 -26.61
N GLY A 42 -7.07 -2.81 -26.61
CA GLY A 42 -6.45 -1.53 -26.95
C GLY A 42 -5.40 -1.04 -25.94
N GLU A 43 -5.10 0.25 -26.03
CA GLU A 43 -4.13 0.94 -25.16
C GLU A 43 -4.84 1.57 -23.95
N HIS A 44 -4.20 1.46 -22.79
CA HIS A 44 -4.70 1.94 -21.51
C HIS A 44 -3.59 2.73 -20.80
N GLY A 45 -3.88 3.97 -20.42
CA GLY A 45 -2.97 4.79 -19.63
C GLY A 45 -2.62 4.11 -18.31
N PHE A 46 -1.34 4.18 -17.93
CA PHE A 46 -0.77 3.45 -16.82
C PHE A 46 0.17 4.37 -16.05
N HIS A 47 -0.17 4.70 -14.81
CA HIS A 47 0.54 5.75 -14.09
C HIS A 47 0.75 5.41 -12.61
N VAL A 48 1.85 5.91 -12.04
CA VAL A 48 1.99 6.05 -10.58
C VAL A 48 1.32 7.36 -10.16
N HIS A 49 0.36 7.27 -9.26
CA HIS A 49 -0.33 8.40 -8.64
C HIS A 49 0.28 8.76 -7.29
N GLN A 50 0.08 10.00 -6.86
CA GLN A 50 0.83 10.59 -5.75
C GLN A 50 0.55 9.90 -4.40
N PHE A 51 -0.66 9.44 -4.16
CA PHE A 51 -1.09 8.91 -2.86
C PHE A 51 -1.35 7.41 -2.93
N GLY A 52 -0.98 6.70 -1.87
CA GLY A 52 -1.31 5.29 -1.60
C GLY A 52 -2.64 5.16 -0.89
N ASP A 53 -3.67 5.81 -1.41
CA ASP A 53 -4.92 6.04 -0.72
C ASP A 53 -6.08 5.48 -1.55
N GLY A 54 -6.76 4.47 -0.99
CA GLY A 54 -7.89 3.76 -1.62
C GLY A 54 -9.24 4.03 -0.95
N THR A 55 -9.31 4.98 -0.02
CA THR A 55 -10.51 5.25 0.81
C THR A 55 -11.75 5.62 0.00
N ASN A 56 -11.58 6.30 -1.15
CA ASN A 56 -12.63 6.61 -2.11
C ASN A 56 -12.35 5.95 -3.47
N GLY A 57 -12.00 4.67 -3.42
CA GLY A 57 -11.51 3.91 -4.56
C GLY A 57 -10.29 4.58 -5.18
N CYS A 58 -10.15 4.48 -6.50
CA CYS A 58 -8.99 5.05 -7.17
C CYS A 58 -8.95 6.58 -7.16
N THR A 59 -10.00 7.27 -6.74
CA THR A 59 -10.05 8.74 -6.70
C THR A 59 -9.04 9.31 -5.71
N SER A 60 -8.95 8.71 -4.51
CA SER A 60 -8.07 9.18 -3.43
C SER A 60 -6.58 9.06 -3.75
N ALA A 61 -6.20 8.26 -4.76
CA ALA A 61 -4.83 8.21 -5.27
C ALA A 61 -4.28 9.58 -5.73
N GLY A 62 -5.16 10.56 -6.00
CA GLY A 62 -4.77 11.94 -6.33
C GLY A 62 -4.26 12.10 -7.77
N PRO A 63 -3.43 13.12 -8.06
CA PRO A 63 -2.82 13.33 -9.37
C PRO A 63 -1.67 12.35 -9.64
N HIS A 64 -1.08 12.41 -10.83
CA HIS A 64 0.15 11.66 -11.13
C HIS A 64 1.27 12.06 -10.16
N PHE A 65 2.15 11.12 -9.84
CA PHE A 65 3.30 11.40 -8.98
C PHE A 65 4.30 12.32 -9.69
N ASN A 66 4.36 13.57 -9.23
CA ASN A 66 5.12 14.65 -9.87
C ASN A 66 5.95 15.46 -8.86
N PRO A 67 7.02 14.90 -8.28
CA PRO A 67 7.82 15.58 -7.26
C PRO A 67 8.62 16.77 -7.82
N LYS A 68 8.76 16.89 -9.15
CA LYS A 68 9.53 17.95 -9.82
C LYS A 68 8.67 19.00 -10.51
N ASN A 69 7.34 18.96 -10.31
CA ASN A 69 6.37 19.89 -10.88
C ASN A 69 6.54 20.11 -12.40
N LYS A 70 6.71 19.01 -13.14
CA LYS A 70 6.79 19.00 -14.61
C LYS A 70 5.40 18.90 -15.22
N THR A 71 5.28 19.14 -16.52
CA THR A 71 4.08 18.75 -17.29
C THR A 71 4.10 17.25 -17.55
N HIS A 72 2.92 16.67 -17.81
CA HIS A 72 2.79 15.29 -18.25
C HIS A 72 3.52 15.06 -19.59
N GLY A 73 4.03 13.85 -19.79
CA GLY A 73 4.69 13.43 -21.03
C GLY A 73 4.84 11.91 -21.13
N GLY A 74 5.35 11.41 -22.25
CA GLY A 74 5.57 9.97 -22.44
C GLY A 74 6.81 9.46 -21.68
N PRO A 75 6.94 8.14 -21.43
CA PRO A 75 7.99 7.58 -20.56
C PRO A 75 9.44 7.84 -21.03
N THR A 76 9.63 8.15 -22.32
CA THR A 76 10.92 8.49 -22.91
C THR A 76 11.21 10.00 -22.96
N ASP A 77 10.23 10.84 -22.63
CA ASP A 77 10.34 12.29 -22.72
C ASP A 77 11.12 12.84 -21.51
N GLU A 78 11.96 13.86 -21.72
CA GLU A 78 12.74 14.50 -20.64
C GLU A 78 11.85 15.26 -19.65
N THR A 79 10.77 15.84 -20.17
CA THR A 79 9.75 16.55 -19.39
C THR A 79 8.52 15.66 -19.27
N ARG A 80 8.39 15.03 -18.11
CA ARG A 80 7.26 14.21 -17.70
C ARG A 80 7.15 14.17 -16.18
N HIS A 81 6.02 13.71 -15.66
CA HIS A 81 5.92 13.32 -14.26
C HIS A 81 6.74 12.04 -14.00
N TYR A 82 7.12 11.80 -12.74
CA TYR A 82 7.81 10.55 -12.39
C TYR A 82 6.90 9.34 -12.53
N GLY A 83 5.60 9.53 -12.35
CA GLY A 83 4.59 8.49 -12.51
C GLY A 83 4.12 8.22 -13.94
N ASP A 84 4.59 8.94 -14.95
CA ASP A 84 4.10 8.77 -16.32
C ASP A 84 4.74 7.54 -17.00
N LEU A 85 4.10 6.38 -16.92
CA LEU A 85 4.59 5.13 -17.54
C LEU A 85 4.03 4.91 -18.97
N GLY A 86 3.13 5.77 -19.44
CA GLY A 86 2.53 5.69 -20.77
C GLY A 86 1.39 4.67 -20.84
N ASN A 87 1.43 3.79 -21.83
CA ASN A 87 0.34 2.85 -22.09
C ASN A 87 0.75 1.39 -21.89
N ILE A 88 -0.17 0.60 -21.34
CA ILE A 88 -0.18 -0.87 -21.46
C ILE A 88 -1.18 -1.28 -22.54
N ARG A 89 -0.91 -2.39 -23.24
CA ARG A 89 -1.76 -2.84 -24.36
C ARG A 89 -2.42 -4.17 -24.06
N ALA A 90 -3.75 -4.17 -24.03
CA ALA A 90 -4.56 -5.36 -23.89
C ALA A 90 -4.87 -5.97 -25.26
N GLY A 91 -4.77 -7.30 -25.35
CA GLY A 91 -5.24 -8.08 -26.50
C GLY A 91 -6.76 -8.24 -26.51
N SER A 92 -7.27 -8.98 -27.50
CA SER A 92 -8.71 -9.32 -27.60
C SER A 92 -9.19 -10.25 -26.47
N ASP A 93 -8.27 -10.87 -25.73
CA ASP A 93 -8.52 -11.62 -24.50
C ASP A 93 -8.62 -10.73 -23.25
N GLY A 94 -8.48 -9.41 -23.40
CA GLY A 94 -8.53 -8.43 -22.32
C GLY A 94 -7.32 -8.46 -21.39
N LYS A 95 -6.21 -9.08 -21.82
CA LYS A 95 -4.98 -9.21 -21.03
C LYS A 95 -3.88 -8.31 -21.58
N ALA A 96 -3.22 -7.57 -20.69
CA ALA A 96 -2.04 -6.76 -20.98
C ALA A 96 -0.85 -7.31 -20.20
N LYS A 97 0.18 -7.77 -20.92
CA LYS A 97 1.47 -8.12 -20.33
C LYS A 97 2.37 -6.89 -20.25
N ILE A 98 3.01 -6.72 -19.12
CA ILE A 98 3.88 -5.58 -18.83
C ILE A 98 5.30 -6.10 -18.68
N ASP A 99 6.21 -5.53 -19.46
CA ASP A 99 7.66 -5.68 -19.33
C ASP A 99 8.30 -4.39 -19.82
N MET A 100 8.64 -3.52 -18.87
CA MET A 100 9.20 -2.21 -19.16
C MET A 100 10.29 -1.84 -18.16
N THR A 101 11.07 -0.83 -18.49
CA THR A 101 12.11 -0.27 -17.61
C THR A 101 12.02 1.24 -17.63
N ASP A 102 11.97 1.83 -16.45
CA ASP A 102 11.83 3.27 -16.25
C ASP A 102 13.03 3.83 -15.47
N LYS A 103 13.39 5.09 -15.76
CA LYS A 103 14.55 5.77 -15.16
C LYS A 103 14.19 6.75 -14.04
N LEU A 104 12.92 7.11 -13.92
CA LEU A 104 12.42 8.05 -12.90
C LEU A 104 11.72 7.32 -11.76
N VAL A 105 11.04 6.20 -12.05
CA VAL A 105 10.52 5.32 -11.02
C VAL A 105 11.67 4.69 -10.25
N SER A 106 11.59 4.80 -8.93
CA SER A 106 12.51 4.18 -7.98
C SER A 106 11.70 3.58 -6.84
N VAL A 107 12.11 2.42 -6.33
CA VAL A 107 11.53 1.81 -5.11
C VAL A 107 12.36 2.12 -3.86
N VAL A 108 13.37 2.98 -4.00
CA VAL A 108 14.23 3.45 -2.91
C VAL A 108 14.41 4.96 -2.94
N GLY A 109 14.87 5.51 -1.82
CA GLY A 109 15.18 6.93 -1.70
C GLY A 109 13.95 7.83 -1.49
N PRO A 110 14.16 9.16 -1.46
CA PRO A 110 13.13 10.13 -1.06
C PRO A 110 11.97 10.25 -2.06
N ASP A 111 12.25 10.03 -3.36
CA ASP A 111 11.25 10.05 -4.42
C ASP A 111 10.72 8.63 -4.73
N SER A 112 10.80 7.70 -3.77
CA SER A 112 10.31 6.33 -3.93
C SER A 112 8.81 6.28 -4.26
N VAL A 113 8.44 5.30 -5.09
CA VAL A 113 7.04 4.99 -5.41
C VAL A 113 6.38 4.04 -4.40
N VAL A 114 7.14 3.49 -3.45
CA VAL A 114 6.59 2.68 -2.36
C VAL A 114 5.62 3.52 -1.52
N GLY A 115 4.47 2.96 -1.17
CA GLY A 115 3.37 3.65 -0.50
C GLY A 115 2.56 4.57 -1.42
N ARG A 116 2.78 4.54 -2.74
CA ARG A 116 1.98 5.24 -3.76
C ARG A 116 1.14 4.27 -4.56
N THR A 117 0.28 4.76 -5.44
CA THR A 117 -0.70 3.91 -6.14
C THR A 117 -0.35 3.76 -7.62
N ILE A 118 -0.43 2.55 -8.17
CA ILE A 118 -0.58 2.38 -9.62
C ILE A 118 -2.05 2.57 -9.98
N VAL A 119 -2.33 3.29 -11.05
CA VAL A 119 -3.66 3.43 -11.64
C VAL A 119 -3.62 2.98 -13.10
N VAL A 120 -4.59 2.15 -13.47
CA VAL A 120 -4.90 1.81 -14.85
C VAL A 120 -6.11 2.62 -15.29
N HIS A 121 -6.02 3.23 -16.46
CA HIS A 121 -7.08 4.06 -17.03
C HIS A 121 -7.87 3.35 -18.12
N ALA A 122 -9.10 3.81 -18.38
CA ALA A 122 -10.00 3.24 -19.38
C ALA A 122 -9.57 3.53 -20.83
N LYS A 123 -8.86 4.64 -21.09
CA LYS A 123 -8.47 5.06 -22.43
C LYS A 123 -6.95 5.12 -22.56
N LYS A 124 -6.52 5.20 -23.80
CA LYS A 124 -5.15 5.52 -24.19
C LYS A 124 -4.71 6.87 -23.59
N ASP A 125 -3.53 6.86 -23.03
CA ASP A 125 -2.74 8.05 -22.72
C ASP A 125 -2.14 8.64 -24.01
N ASP A 126 -2.43 9.91 -24.29
CA ASP A 126 -1.93 10.67 -25.43
C ASP A 126 -0.53 11.27 -25.23
N LEU A 127 0.09 11.04 -24.07
CA LEU A 127 1.46 11.38 -23.73
C LEU A 127 1.74 12.90 -23.74
N GLY A 128 0.72 13.71 -23.45
CA GLY A 128 0.82 15.17 -23.47
C GLY A 128 0.76 15.76 -24.89
N LYS A 129 0.30 14.98 -25.87
CA LYS A 129 0.32 15.33 -27.31
C LYS A 129 -1.07 15.56 -27.90
N GLY A 130 -2.10 15.66 -27.04
CA GLY A 130 -3.49 15.91 -27.42
C GLY A 130 -3.79 17.36 -27.83
N GLY A 131 -2.97 18.31 -27.39
CA GLY A 131 -3.11 19.73 -27.75
C GLY A 131 -4.08 20.54 -26.87
N ASP A 132 -4.48 19.99 -25.72
CA ASP A 132 -5.32 20.64 -24.72
C ASP A 132 -4.67 20.61 -23.32
N ASP A 133 -5.22 21.40 -22.38
CA ASP A 133 -4.68 21.53 -21.03
C ASP A 133 -4.75 20.24 -20.20
N GLU A 134 -5.69 19.34 -20.50
CA GLU A 134 -5.86 18.08 -19.78
C GLU A 134 -4.84 17.05 -20.23
N SER A 135 -4.50 17.04 -21.52
CA SER A 135 -3.37 16.28 -22.08
C SER A 135 -2.08 16.55 -21.30
N LEU A 136 -1.77 17.82 -20.99
CA LEU A 136 -0.58 18.22 -20.24
C LEU A 136 -0.61 17.85 -18.74
N LYS A 137 -1.72 17.30 -18.23
CA LYS A 137 -1.87 16.90 -16.82
C LYS A 137 -2.05 15.40 -16.64
N THR A 138 -2.84 14.77 -17.50
CA THR A 138 -3.29 13.38 -17.32
C THR A 138 -3.20 12.55 -18.59
N GLY A 139 -2.76 13.15 -19.71
CA GLY A 139 -2.66 12.46 -20.98
C GLY A 139 -4.02 12.05 -21.58
N ASN A 140 -5.12 12.69 -21.15
CA ASN A 140 -6.48 12.35 -21.58
C ASN A 140 -6.88 10.87 -21.41
N ALA A 141 -6.23 10.14 -20.50
CA ALA A 141 -6.42 8.70 -20.30
C ALA A 141 -7.82 8.33 -19.75
N GLY A 142 -8.60 9.30 -19.31
CA GLY A 142 -10.00 9.11 -18.89
C GLY A 142 -10.15 8.41 -17.54
N PRO A 143 -11.30 7.75 -17.28
CA PRO A 143 -11.61 7.17 -15.97
C PRO A 143 -10.61 6.13 -15.48
N ARG A 144 -10.46 6.03 -14.16
CA ARG A 144 -9.60 5.04 -13.48
C ARG A 144 -10.36 3.73 -13.35
N VAL A 145 -9.84 2.63 -13.89
CA VAL A 145 -10.54 1.33 -13.92
C VAL A 145 -9.99 0.33 -12.91
N ALA A 146 -8.75 0.48 -12.48
CA ALA A 146 -8.16 -0.29 -11.39
C ALA A 146 -7.04 0.50 -10.74
N CYS A 147 -6.76 0.18 -9.47
CA CYS A 147 -5.62 0.74 -8.77
C CYS A 147 -5.17 -0.14 -7.61
N GLY A 148 -3.94 0.09 -7.15
CA GLY A 148 -3.39 -0.61 -5.99
C GLY A 148 -2.19 0.12 -5.43
N VAL A 149 -2.02 0.07 -4.11
CA VAL A 149 -0.86 0.63 -3.43
C VAL A 149 0.36 -0.26 -3.70
N ILE A 150 1.51 0.37 -3.97
CA ILE A 150 2.80 -0.27 -4.17
C ILE A 150 3.41 -0.55 -2.80
N GLY A 151 3.52 -1.81 -2.42
CA GLY A 151 4.10 -2.25 -1.15
C GLY A 151 5.48 -2.90 -1.33
N ILE A 152 6.26 -2.93 -0.26
CA ILE A 152 7.58 -3.58 -0.23
C ILE A 152 7.38 -5.08 -0.42
N SER A 153 8.18 -5.71 -1.27
CA SER A 153 8.12 -7.15 -1.54
C SER A 153 9.42 -7.84 -1.15
N LYS A 154 9.31 -9.11 -0.73
CA LYS A 154 10.47 -9.96 -0.47
C LYS A 154 11.28 -10.19 -1.75
N SER A 155 12.61 -10.24 -1.63
CA SER A 155 13.54 -10.56 -2.72
C SER A 155 13.59 -12.06 -3.09
N ILE A 156 12.47 -12.80 -3.05
CA ILE A 156 12.44 -14.23 -3.44
C ILE A 156 11.70 -14.40 -4.76
N ASP A 157 12.21 -15.30 -5.60
CA ASP A 157 11.73 -15.55 -6.95
C ASP A 157 10.33 -16.18 -7.00
N PHE A 158 9.55 -15.63 -7.92
CA PHE A 158 8.27 -16.04 -8.47
C PHE A 158 7.78 -17.46 -8.09
N LEU A 159 6.67 -17.52 -7.34
CA LEU A 159 5.69 -18.58 -7.48
C LEU A 159 4.27 -18.00 -7.33
N LEU A 160 3.61 -17.82 -8.47
CA LEU A 160 2.20 -17.45 -8.57
C LEU A 160 1.34 -18.62 -8.02
N VAL A 161 0.65 -18.42 -6.91
CA VAL A 161 -0.44 -19.32 -6.48
C VAL A 161 -1.64 -18.46 -6.21
N MET A 162 -2.58 -18.28 -7.14
CA MET A 162 -3.79 -17.50 -6.88
C MET A 162 -4.57 -18.07 -5.67
N ALA A 163 -4.62 -17.36 -4.54
CA ALA A 163 -5.59 -17.62 -3.47
C ALA A 163 -6.40 -16.33 -3.20
N HIS A 164 -7.65 -16.33 -3.64
CA HIS A 164 -8.62 -15.31 -3.26
C HIS A 164 -8.99 -15.45 -1.78
N ALA A 165 -8.61 -14.48 -0.97
CA ALA A 165 -9.29 -14.17 0.28
C ALA A 165 -9.30 -12.64 0.41
N VAL A 166 -10.38 -12.01 -0.05
CA VAL A 166 -10.68 -10.60 0.23
C VAL A 166 -11.68 -10.62 1.37
N CYS A 167 -11.20 -10.44 2.59
CA CYS A 167 -12.06 -10.05 3.70
C CYS A 167 -12.35 -8.55 3.56
N HIS A 168 -13.62 -8.18 3.43
CA HIS A 168 -14.03 -6.79 3.43
C HIS A 168 -14.16 -6.31 4.88
N LEU A 169 -13.06 -5.82 5.44
CA LEU A 169 -13.11 -4.90 6.57
C LEU A 169 -13.09 -3.48 6.00
N ALA A 170 -14.07 -2.66 6.36
CA ALA A 170 -14.14 -1.27 5.94
C ALA A 170 -13.62 -0.39 7.08
N GLY A 171 -12.71 0.52 6.79
CA GLY A 171 -12.15 1.40 7.81
C GLY A 171 -11.00 2.26 7.29
N ASP A 172 -10.93 3.50 7.78
CA ASP A 172 -9.88 4.44 7.44
C ASP A 172 -8.88 4.51 8.60
N ILE A 173 -7.64 4.06 8.37
CA ILE A 173 -6.54 4.15 9.33
C ILE A 173 -5.47 5.12 8.80
N GLN A 174 -5.02 6.01 9.67
CA GLN A 174 -4.13 7.12 9.41
C GLN A 174 -2.91 7.06 10.32
N GLY A 175 -1.74 7.42 9.81
CA GLY A 175 -0.50 7.56 10.57
C GLY A 175 0.05 8.98 10.48
N THR A 176 0.45 9.58 11.60
CA THR A 176 1.17 10.87 11.61
C THR A 176 2.41 10.80 12.49
N GLN A 177 3.43 11.62 12.18
CA GLN A 177 4.64 11.68 13.01
C GLN A 177 5.27 13.10 13.00
N PRO A 178 4.65 14.09 13.65
CA PRO A 178 5.23 15.42 13.79
C PRO A 178 6.28 15.44 14.92
N GLY A 179 7.54 15.12 14.61
CA GLY A 179 8.68 15.30 15.53
C GLY A 179 8.65 14.46 16.81
N GLY A 180 7.85 13.39 16.85
CA GLY A 180 7.60 12.56 18.02
C GLY A 180 7.24 11.11 17.66
N PRO A 181 6.57 10.36 18.56
CA PRO A 181 6.09 9.01 18.27
C PRO A 181 5.11 9.01 17.09
N CYS A 182 5.00 7.87 16.41
CA CYS A 182 4.00 7.69 15.37
C CYS A 182 2.62 7.52 16.02
N VAL A 183 1.64 8.27 15.54
CA VAL A 183 0.26 8.20 16.00
C VAL A 183 -0.57 7.55 14.91
N ILE A 184 -1.19 6.42 15.23
CA ILE A 184 -2.05 5.63 14.35
C ILE A 184 -3.49 5.78 14.81
N ARG A 185 -4.36 6.30 13.94
CA ARG A 185 -5.76 6.58 14.27
C ARG A 185 -6.71 6.08 13.21
N GLY A 186 -7.90 5.67 13.58
CA GLY A 186 -8.87 5.25 12.60
C GLY A 186 -10.09 4.58 13.20
N ILE A 187 -10.97 4.13 12.32
CA ILE A 187 -12.12 3.33 12.69
C ILE A 187 -12.12 2.10 11.80
N LEU A 188 -12.25 0.93 12.42
CA LEU A 188 -12.48 -0.34 11.74
C LEU A 188 -13.91 -0.78 11.97
N GLN A 189 -14.52 -1.40 10.96
CA GLN A 189 -15.90 -1.88 11.02
C GLN A 189 -16.01 -3.30 10.47
N GLY A 190 -16.92 -4.09 11.03
CA GLY A 190 -17.17 -5.48 10.62
C GLY A 190 -16.36 -6.51 11.40
N LEU A 191 -15.81 -6.11 12.55
CA LEU A 191 -15.16 -7.02 13.49
C LEU A 191 -16.19 -7.77 14.34
N THR A 192 -15.79 -8.89 14.94
CA THR A 192 -16.55 -9.48 16.04
C THR A 192 -16.38 -8.62 17.30
N GLU A 193 -17.38 -8.60 18.18
CA GLU A 193 -17.25 -7.90 19.47
C GLU A 193 -16.06 -8.47 20.28
N GLY A 194 -15.27 -7.58 20.88
CA GLY A 194 -14.16 -7.95 21.77
C GLY A 194 -12.78 -7.46 21.30
N HIS A 195 -11.73 -8.04 21.88
CA HIS A 195 -10.36 -7.63 21.60
C HIS A 195 -9.75 -8.34 20.40
N HIS A 196 -9.03 -7.57 19.59
CA HIS A 196 -8.34 -8.03 18.39
C HIS A 196 -6.88 -7.56 18.40
N GLY A 197 -5.96 -8.48 18.13
CA GLY A 197 -4.56 -8.15 17.89
C GLY A 197 -4.41 -7.26 16.65
N ILE A 198 -3.50 -6.29 16.71
CA ILE A 198 -3.18 -5.41 15.60
C ILE A 198 -1.66 -5.30 15.43
N HIS A 199 -1.19 -5.52 14.21
CA HIS A 199 0.25 -5.67 13.92
C HIS A 199 0.64 -5.01 12.61
N ILE A 200 1.91 -4.61 12.48
CA ILE A 200 2.50 -4.22 11.19
C ILE A 200 3.41 -5.35 10.74
N LEU A 201 3.21 -5.82 9.51
CA LEU A 201 3.95 -6.90 8.90
C LEU A 201 5.12 -6.40 8.06
N GLU A 202 6.05 -7.29 7.72
CA GLU A 202 7.29 -6.95 7.03
C GLU A 202 7.06 -6.41 5.62
N TYR A 203 6.11 -6.95 4.87
CA TYR A 203 5.91 -6.65 3.46
C TYR A 203 4.55 -6.01 3.19
N GLY A 204 4.48 -5.16 2.18
CA GLY A 204 3.24 -4.66 1.58
C GLY A 204 2.79 -5.54 0.42
N ASP A 205 3.04 -6.84 0.50
CA ASP A 205 2.61 -7.80 -0.51
C ASP A 205 1.31 -8.46 -0.07
N ILE A 206 0.21 -8.07 -0.73
CA ILE A 206 -1.12 -8.66 -0.53
C ILE A 206 -1.55 -9.56 -1.69
N SER A 207 -0.60 -10.02 -2.52
CA SER A 207 -0.90 -10.90 -3.66
C SER A 207 -1.54 -12.23 -3.26
N GLN A 208 -1.37 -12.64 -1.99
CA GLN A 208 -1.99 -13.81 -1.36
C GLN A 208 -2.84 -13.44 -0.14
N GLY A 209 -3.44 -12.24 -0.14
CA GLY A 209 -4.01 -11.65 1.07
C GLY A 209 -2.92 -11.40 2.11
N CYS A 210 -3.24 -11.49 3.41
CA CYS A 210 -2.26 -11.23 4.47
C CYS A 210 -1.08 -12.22 4.47
N LYS A 211 -1.23 -13.40 3.87
CA LYS A 211 -0.20 -14.46 3.90
C LYS A 211 1.12 -14.05 3.24
N SER A 212 1.05 -13.20 2.21
CA SER A 212 2.24 -12.71 1.50
C SER A 212 2.91 -11.53 2.22
N ALA A 213 2.26 -10.92 3.22
CA ALA A 213 2.80 -9.78 3.95
C ALA A 213 3.91 -10.16 4.94
N GLY A 214 4.14 -11.46 5.17
CA GLY A 214 5.26 -11.97 5.97
C GLY A 214 4.97 -11.98 7.48
N ALA A 215 6.03 -11.98 8.27
CA ALA A 215 5.94 -11.94 9.73
C ALA A 215 5.78 -10.49 10.23
N HIS A 216 5.63 -10.32 11.54
CA HIS A 216 5.64 -9.00 12.17
C HIS A 216 6.92 -8.24 11.83
N PHE A 217 6.80 -6.94 11.60
CA PHE A 217 7.91 -6.09 11.21
C PHE A 217 8.96 -6.03 12.33
N ASN A 218 10.11 -6.66 12.09
CA ASN A 218 11.12 -6.90 13.10
C ASN A 218 12.55 -6.65 12.56
N PRO A 219 12.96 -5.38 12.37
CA PRO A 219 14.24 -5.06 11.73
C PRO A 219 15.47 -5.50 12.55
N HIS A 220 15.30 -5.84 13.83
CA HIS A 220 16.39 -6.19 14.74
C HIS A 220 16.24 -7.57 15.41
N ASN A 221 15.42 -8.46 14.84
CA ASN A 221 15.28 -9.85 15.29
C ASN A 221 14.99 -9.98 16.81
N LYS A 222 14.06 -9.16 17.30
CA LYS A 222 13.55 -9.18 18.68
C LYS A 222 12.47 -10.26 18.82
N THR A 223 12.09 -10.58 20.05
CA THR A 223 10.90 -11.40 20.34
C THR A 223 9.64 -10.56 20.25
N HIS A 224 8.49 -11.20 20.09
CA HIS A 224 7.20 -10.53 20.23
C HIS A 224 7.01 -9.96 21.65
N GLY A 225 6.34 -8.82 21.75
CA GLY A 225 6.00 -8.20 23.03
C GLY A 225 4.79 -7.28 22.94
N GLY A 226 4.46 -6.62 24.05
CA GLY A 226 3.40 -5.62 24.10
C GLY A 226 3.90 -4.19 23.85
N PRO A 227 3.01 -3.26 23.47
CA PRO A 227 3.40 -1.91 23.08
C PRO A 227 4.14 -1.11 24.17
N GLU A 228 3.87 -1.43 25.44
CA GLU A 228 4.50 -0.82 26.61
C GLU A 228 5.86 -1.44 27.00
N ASP A 229 6.26 -2.55 26.36
CA ASP A 229 7.57 -3.13 26.60
C ASP A 229 8.67 -2.21 26.04
N ASN A 230 9.80 -2.12 26.75
CA ASN A 230 10.94 -1.31 26.33
C ASN A 230 11.25 -1.55 24.85
N ASN A 231 11.43 -0.47 24.08
CA ASN A 231 11.71 -0.48 22.64
C ASN A 231 12.83 -1.43 22.21
N SER A 232 13.67 -1.93 23.11
CA SER A 232 14.67 -2.98 22.85
C SER A 232 14.12 -4.41 22.77
N ASN A 233 12.89 -4.70 23.20
CA ASN A 233 12.43 -6.06 23.55
C ASN A 233 11.19 -6.57 22.81
N ARG A 234 10.64 -5.80 21.86
CA ARG A 234 9.50 -6.23 21.02
C ARG A 234 9.77 -6.05 19.53
N HIS A 235 8.98 -6.68 18.66
CA HIS A 235 9.02 -6.29 17.25
C HIS A 235 8.63 -4.82 17.10
N ALA A 236 9.05 -4.20 16.00
CA ALA A 236 8.60 -2.83 15.73
C ALA A 236 7.09 -2.82 15.45
N GLY A 237 6.59 -3.81 14.72
CA GLY A 237 5.18 -3.88 14.34
C GLY A 237 4.21 -4.36 15.43
N ASP A 238 4.63 -4.64 16.66
CA ASP A 238 3.72 -5.15 17.69
C ASP A 238 2.91 -4.00 18.32
N LEU A 239 1.69 -3.73 17.83
CA LEU A 239 0.88 -2.58 18.26
C LEU A 239 -0.09 -2.92 19.41
N GLY A 240 -0.24 -4.20 19.75
CA GLY A 240 -1.07 -4.68 20.85
C GLY A 240 -2.49 -5.03 20.42
N ASN A 241 -3.49 -4.56 21.18
CA ASN A 241 -4.89 -4.90 20.98
C ASN A 241 -5.73 -3.65 20.74
N ILE A 242 -6.77 -3.79 19.91
CA ILE A 242 -7.91 -2.88 19.80
C ILE A 242 -9.16 -3.55 20.36
N GLU A 243 -10.22 -2.78 20.61
CA GLU A 243 -11.50 -3.29 21.10
C GLU A 243 -12.61 -2.90 20.13
N ALA A 244 -13.36 -3.90 19.67
CA ALA A 244 -14.54 -3.73 18.85
C ALA A 244 -15.81 -3.81 19.71
N ASP A 245 -16.74 -2.88 19.48
CA ASP A 245 -18.03 -2.84 20.16
C ASP A 245 -19.04 -3.89 19.63
N ASP A 246 -20.26 -3.88 20.17
CA ASP A 246 -21.33 -4.80 19.79
C ASP A 246 -21.89 -4.56 18.37
N GLN A 247 -21.51 -3.46 17.72
CA GLN A 247 -21.77 -3.17 16.31
C GLN A 247 -20.61 -3.59 15.41
N GLY A 248 -19.54 -4.17 15.98
CA GLY A 248 -18.35 -4.58 15.26
C GLY A 248 -17.48 -3.41 14.82
N GLN A 249 -17.58 -2.26 15.50
CA GLN A 249 -16.76 -1.09 15.25
C GLN A 249 -15.64 -0.98 16.30
N ALA A 250 -14.40 -0.78 15.86
CA ALA A 250 -13.26 -0.52 16.74
C ALA A 250 -12.62 0.84 16.42
N GLU A 251 -12.46 1.68 17.44
CA GLU A 251 -11.63 2.88 17.34
C GLU A 251 -10.16 2.52 17.53
N VAL A 252 -9.33 2.86 16.55
CA VAL A 252 -7.88 2.75 16.62
C VAL A 252 -7.34 4.10 17.08
N ASN A 253 -6.63 4.15 18.19
CA ASN A 253 -5.92 5.35 18.66
C ASN A 253 -4.64 4.93 19.40
N ILE A 254 -3.62 4.60 18.62
CA ILE A 254 -2.36 4.03 19.10
C ILE A 254 -1.26 5.08 18.95
N THR A 255 -0.42 5.24 19.97
CA THR A 255 0.78 6.06 19.91
C THR A 255 1.98 5.15 20.15
N ASP A 256 2.84 5.01 19.14
CA ASP A 256 3.97 4.09 19.17
C ASP A 256 5.29 4.83 18.95
N SER A 257 6.28 4.53 19.79
CA SER A 257 7.60 5.20 19.75
C SER A 257 8.66 4.44 18.96
N VAL A 258 8.35 3.24 18.47
CA VAL A 258 9.26 2.37 17.72
C VAL A 258 9.04 2.57 16.22
N VAL A 259 7.79 2.43 15.75
CA VAL A 259 7.50 2.62 14.33
C VAL A 259 7.59 4.08 13.93
N SER A 260 7.96 4.29 12.67
CA SER A 260 8.09 5.62 12.09
C SER A 260 7.53 5.66 10.68
N LEU A 261 7.38 6.85 10.13
CA LEU A 261 7.03 7.03 8.72
C LEU A 261 8.28 7.16 7.82
N THR A 262 9.47 7.23 8.42
CA THR A 262 10.75 7.42 7.71
C THR A 262 11.89 6.65 8.35
N GLY A 263 12.97 6.42 7.61
CA GLY A 263 14.14 5.70 8.12
C GLY A 263 13.93 4.19 8.24
N GLU A 264 14.76 3.53 9.03
CA GLU A 264 14.80 2.05 9.16
C GLU A 264 13.49 1.46 9.68
N TYR A 265 12.84 2.15 10.62
CA TYR A 265 11.55 1.76 11.20
C TYR A 265 10.34 2.23 10.38
N SER A 266 10.56 2.70 9.14
CA SER A 266 9.47 3.16 8.29
C SER A 266 8.47 2.04 8.03
N VAL A 267 7.19 2.35 8.24
CA VAL A 267 6.06 1.45 7.97
C VAL A 267 5.39 1.72 6.62
N ILE A 268 5.83 2.75 5.89
CA ILE A 268 5.28 3.06 4.56
C ILE A 268 5.55 1.91 3.60
N GLY A 269 4.50 1.46 2.92
CA GLY A 269 4.53 0.31 2.01
C GLY A 269 4.62 -1.04 2.72
N ARG A 270 4.43 -1.10 4.04
CA ARG A 270 4.20 -2.34 4.79
C ARG A 270 2.71 -2.59 4.96
N THR A 271 2.35 -3.74 5.52
CA THR A 271 0.95 -4.10 5.76
C THR A 271 0.58 -3.90 7.22
N LEU A 272 -0.55 -3.24 7.49
CA LEU A 272 -1.23 -3.29 8.78
C LEU A 272 -2.20 -4.48 8.77
N GLU A 273 -2.16 -5.29 9.81
CA GLU A 273 -2.96 -6.50 10.00
C GLU A 273 -3.83 -6.37 11.25
N VAL A 274 -5.05 -6.92 11.18
CA VAL A 274 -5.95 -7.11 12.32
C VAL A 274 -6.27 -8.60 12.43
N CYS A 275 -6.08 -9.17 13.62
CA CYS A 275 -6.19 -10.60 13.89
C CYS A 275 -7.53 -10.98 14.53
N GLU A 276 -7.90 -12.26 14.44
CA GLU A 276 -9.17 -12.80 14.94
C GLU A 276 -9.27 -12.77 16.46
N GLY A 277 -8.17 -13.05 17.14
CA GLY A 277 -8.11 -13.18 18.58
C GLY A 277 -7.30 -12.07 19.26
N VAL A 278 -7.27 -12.17 20.58
CA VAL A 278 -6.50 -11.30 21.46
C VAL A 278 -5.02 -11.62 21.34
N ASP A 279 -4.20 -10.58 21.18
CA ASP A 279 -2.77 -10.67 21.35
C ASP A 279 -2.42 -10.83 22.83
N ASP A 280 -1.79 -11.95 23.18
CA ASP A 280 -1.30 -12.27 24.53
C ASP A 280 -0.01 -11.53 24.93
N LEU A 281 0.51 -10.73 24.01
CA LEU A 281 1.63 -9.82 24.13
C LEU A 281 2.95 -10.52 24.54
N GLY A 282 3.13 -11.78 24.15
CA GLY A 282 4.29 -12.59 24.53
C GLY A 282 4.19 -13.22 25.93
N ARG A 283 2.99 -13.23 26.54
CA ARG A 283 2.79 -13.65 27.95
C ARG A 283 1.92 -14.88 28.12
N GLY A 284 1.44 -15.49 27.03
CA GLY A 284 0.48 -16.61 27.05
C GLY A 284 1.08 -17.99 27.28
N GLY A 285 2.40 -18.14 27.27
CA GLY A 285 3.09 -19.43 27.50
C GLY A 285 2.95 -20.46 26.37
N HIS A 286 2.24 -20.12 25.29
CA HIS A 286 2.20 -20.89 24.04
C HIS A 286 3.41 -20.57 23.17
N GLU A 287 3.83 -21.49 22.28
CA GLU A 287 5.00 -21.27 21.41
C GLU A 287 4.84 -20.06 20.48
N LEU A 288 3.60 -19.78 20.04
CA LEU A 288 3.27 -18.63 19.19
C LEU A 288 3.22 -17.30 19.96
N SER A 289 3.24 -17.33 21.29
CA SER A 289 3.17 -16.12 22.11
C SER A 289 4.36 -15.19 21.82
N LEU A 290 5.57 -15.76 21.75
CA LEU A 290 6.80 -15.00 21.50
C LEU A 290 7.06 -14.68 20.01
N THR A 291 6.18 -15.10 19.11
CA THR A 291 6.32 -14.83 17.65
C THR A 291 5.20 -13.99 17.08
N THR A 292 3.97 -14.19 17.51
CA THR A 292 2.77 -13.55 16.91
C THR A 292 1.75 -13.11 17.95
N GLY A 293 2.10 -13.19 19.24
CA GLY A 293 1.16 -12.92 20.33
C GLY A 293 0.02 -13.94 20.43
N ASN A 294 0.12 -15.07 19.71
CA ASN A 294 -0.93 -16.08 19.62
C ASN A 294 -2.33 -15.50 19.25
N SER A 295 -2.35 -14.43 18.45
CA SER A 295 -3.55 -13.64 18.14
C SER A 295 -4.48 -14.25 17.08
N GLY A 296 -4.22 -15.48 16.63
CA GLY A 296 -5.08 -16.19 15.67
C GLY A 296 -4.84 -15.81 14.21
N ALA A 297 -5.87 -15.97 13.37
CA ALA A 297 -5.77 -15.73 11.94
C ALA A 297 -5.92 -14.23 11.59
N CYS A 298 -5.32 -13.79 10.49
CA CYS A 298 -5.59 -12.48 9.92
C CYS A 298 -7.06 -12.36 9.51
N LEU A 299 -7.79 -11.41 10.11
CA LEU A 299 -9.11 -11.01 9.64
C LEU A 299 -9.00 -10.07 8.45
N ALA A 300 -8.10 -9.09 8.51
CA ALA A 300 -7.97 -8.08 7.47
C ALA A 300 -6.57 -7.50 7.43
N CYS A 301 -6.18 -7.01 6.25
CA CYS A 301 -4.93 -6.32 6.10
C CYS A 301 -4.98 -5.25 5.01
N GLY A 302 -4.11 -4.25 5.11
CA GLY A 302 -4.00 -3.17 4.15
C GLY A 302 -2.60 -2.58 4.09
N ILE A 303 -2.16 -2.18 2.90
CA ILE A 303 -0.85 -1.55 2.72
C ILE A 303 -0.91 -0.10 3.25
N ILE A 304 0.02 0.26 4.10
CA ILE A 304 0.18 1.61 4.65
C ILE A 304 0.72 2.53 3.56
N GLY A 305 -0.14 3.37 3.00
CA GLY A 305 0.20 4.30 1.93
C GLY A 305 0.48 5.74 2.39
N ILE A 306 0.91 6.57 1.45
CA ILE A 306 1.09 8.01 1.63
C ILE A 306 -0.24 8.69 1.29
N ALA A 307 -0.79 9.49 2.20
CA ALA A 307 -2.05 10.19 1.98
C ALA A 307 -1.89 11.72 2.01
N LYS A 308 -2.90 12.44 1.54
CA LYS A 308 -2.89 13.91 1.49
C LYS A 308 -3.28 14.50 2.85
N TYR A 309 -2.35 15.22 3.48
CA TYR A 309 -2.52 15.79 4.83
C TYR A 309 -3.85 16.51 5.08
N SER A 310 -4.33 17.33 4.13
CA SER A 310 -5.53 18.17 4.31
C SER A 310 -6.86 17.42 4.37
N GLU A 311 -6.90 16.17 3.91
CA GLU A 311 -8.14 15.38 3.90
C GLU A 311 -8.40 14.69 5.25
N TYR A 312 -7.39 14.67 6.13
CA TYR A 312 -7.37 13.81 7.31
C TYR A 312 -7.24 14.56 8.65
N THR A 313 -7.03 15.87 8.65
CA THR A 313 -7.09 16.70 9.88
C THR A 313 -8.52 16.99 10.37
N LYS A 314 -9.56 16.43 9.76
CA LYS A 314 -10.96 16.61 10.19
C LYS A 314 -11.42 15.59 11.25
N VAL A 315 -10.54 14.69 11.68
CA VAL A 315 -10.83 13.63 12.67
C VAL A 315 -10.26 14.01 14.06
N SER A 316 -10.01 15.29 14.36
CA SER A 316 -9.77 15.74 15.74
C SER A 316 -11.12 15.86 16.47
N PRO A 317 -11.33 15.18 17.61
CA PRO A 317 -12.52 15.40 18.44
C PRO A 317 -12.47 16.72 19.25
N ASP A 318 -11.42 17.54 19.11
CA ASP A 318 -11.07 18.55 20.13
C ASP A 318 -10.93 20.00 19.62
N ASP A 319 -11.47 20.35 18.45
CA ASP A 319 -11.50 21.75 18.00
C ASP A 319 -12.86 22.43 18.29
N SER A 320 -13.33 22.31 19.54
CA SER A 320 -14.37 23.17 20.09
C SER A 320 -13.98 23.76 21.44
N VAL A 321 -13.06 24.75 21.42
CA VAL A 321 -13.04 25.91 22.33
C VAL A 321 -12.54 27.13 21.58
#